data_AF-A0A3S5EWE3-F1
#
_entry.id   AF-A0A3S5EWE3-F1
#
_cell.length_a   1.000
_cell.length_b   1.000
_cell.length_c   1.000
_cell.angle_alpha   90.00
_cell.angle_beta   90.00
_cell.angle_gamma   90.00
#
_symmetry.space_group_name_H-M   'P 1'
#
loop_
_entity.id
_entity.type
_entity.pdbx_description
1 polymer ?
#
loop_
_entity_poly.entity_id
_entity_poly.type
_entity_poly.pdbx_seq_one_letter_code
_entity_poly.pdbx_strand_id
1 'polypeptide(L)'
;MSATSNKMIGEFRGKPATAAMYTVIESYVVSLGDVTKHLTAQVSFSVNRKFLWAWAYEKTADGTLFLNVRLDQPLEDPNVHRVTQVSANRWNHHVVVKTMEAAQSEWLRTLIGAGYEFASR
;
A
#
# COMPACT_ATOMS: atom_id res chain seq x y z
N MET A 1 28.51 -1.64 -13.41
CA MET A 1 27.40 -1.24 -12.52
C MET A 1 26.10 -1.65 -13.19
N SER A 2 25.36 -2.61 -12.63
CA SER A 2 24.10 -3.05 -13.24
C SER A 2 23.09 -1.92 -13.12
N ALA A 3 22.59 -1.42 -14.26
CA ALA A 3 21.50 -0.44 -14.24
C ALA A 3 20.28 -1.11 -13.62
N THR A 4 19.91 -0.69 -12.43
CA THR A 4 18.76 -1.24 -11.71
C THR A 4 17.50 -0.96 -12.53
N SER A 5 16.72 -1.99 -12.86
CA SER A 5 15.52 -1.87 -13.69
C SER A 5 14.41 -1.07 -12.99
N ASN A 6 13.51 -0.45 -13.75
CA ASN A 6 12.31 0.20 -13.21
C ASN A 6 11.17 -0.81 -12.93
N LYS A 7 11.51 -2.09 -12.75
CA LYS A 7 10.53 -3.14 -12.51
C LYS A 7 9.90 -2.98 -11.13
N MET A 8 8.59 -3.14 -11.09
CA MET A 8 7.82 -3.20 -9.84
C MET A 8 8.08 -4.54 -9.12
N ILE A 9 8.23 -4.49 -7.81
CA ILE A 9 8.45 -5.65 -6.94
C ILE A 9 7.48 -5.67 -5.76
N GLY A 10 6.98 -6.86 -5.44
CA GLY A 10 6.22 -7.17 -4.23
C GLY A 10 7.02 -7.99 -3.21
N GLU A 11 8.22 -8.45 -3.58
CA GLU A 11 9.18 -9.06 -2.67
C GLU A 11 10.25 -8.05 -2.27
N PHE A 12 10.39 -7.81 -0.97
CA PHE A 12 11.25 -6.75 -0.44
C PHE A 12 12.57 -7.26 0.15
N ARG A 13 12.96 -8.52 -0.12
CA ARG A 13 14.14 -9.16 0.50
C ARG A 13 15.46 -8.40 0.29
N GLY A 14 15.62 -7.73 -0.85
CA GLY A 14 16.78 -6.89 -1.15
C GLY A 14 16.68 -5.45 -0.63
N LYS A 15 15.64 -5.11 0.15
CA LYS A 15 15.33 -3.78 0.67
C LYS A 15 14.85 -3.91 2.13
N PRO A 16 15.76 -4.17 3.10
CA PRO A 16 15.38 -4.49 4.48
C PRO A 16 14.56 -3.40 5.18
N ALA A 17 14.83 -2.11 4.95
CA ALA A 17 14.02 -1.04 5.53
C ALA A 17 12.61 -0.99 4.93
N THR A 18 12.48 -1.15 3.60
CA THR A 18 11.19 -1.31 2.93
C THR A 18 10.44 -2.54 3.45
N ALA A 19 11.14 -3.66 3.63
CA ALA A 19 10.56 -4.90 4.16
C ALA A 19 10.02 -4.70 5.58
N ALA A 20 10.77 -4.02 6.46
CA ALA A 20 10.33 -3.74 7.83
C ALA A 20 9.06 -2.88 7.87
N MET A 21 9.00 -1.80 7.06
CA MET A 21 7.79 -0.97 6.95
C MET A 21 6.61 -1.78 6.43
N TYR A 22 6.85 -2.60 5.38
CA TYR A 22 5.82 -3.47 4.83
C TYR A 22 5.29 -4.46 5.87
N THR A 23 6.16 -5.11 6.65
CA THR A 23 5.75 -6.09 7.68
C THR A 23 4.84 -5.45 8.73
N VAL A 24 5.10 -4.22 9.15
CA VAL A 24 4.23 -3.50 10.09
C VAL A 24 2.84 -3.24 9.48
N ILE A 25 2.81 -2.76 8.23
CA ILE A 25 1.56 -2.49 7.51
C ILE A 25 0.78 -3.78 7.28
N GLU A 26 1.46 -4.84 6.83
CA GLU A 26 0.87 -6.16 6.65
C GLU A 26 0.27 -6.69 7.95
N SER A 27 1.01 -6.61 9.06
CA SER A 27 0.54 -7.05 10.38
C SER A 27 -0.74 -6.33 10.80
N TYR A 28 -0.85 -5.02 10.51
CA TYR A 28 -2.07 -4.28 10.74
C TYR A 28 -3.21 -4.76 9.83
N VAL A 29 -2.96 -4.91 8.52
CA VAL A 29 -3.98 -5.32 7.54
C VAL A 29 -4.57 -6.69 7.89
N VAL A 30 -3.73 -7.67 8.25
CA VAL A 30 -4.20 -9.00 8.65
C VAL A 30 -4.92 -9.01 9.99
N SER A 31 -4.71 -7.98 10.83
CA SER A 31 -5.43 -7.84 12.11
C SER A 31 -6.85 -7.30 11.96
N LEU A 32 -7.23 -6.78 10.78
CA LEU A 32 -8.56 -6.21 10.53
C LEU A 32 -9.65 -7.28 10.38
N GLY A 33 -9.29 -8.53 10.08
CA GLY A 33 -10.21 -9.64 9.89
C GLY A 33 -9.86 -10.52 8.69
N ASP A 34 -10.87 -11.08 8.04
CA ASP A 34 -10.70 -11.98 6.89
C ASP A 34 -10.21 -11.23 5.65
N VAL A 35 -8.88 -11.24 5.46
CA VAL A 35 -8.21 -10.63 4.32
C VAL A 35 -7.44 -11.68 3.52
N THR A 36 -7.64 -11.70 2.22
CA THR A 36 -6.81 -12.49 1.30
C THR A 36 -5.65 -11.66 0.78
N LYS A 37 -4.43 -12.15 0.98
CA LYS A 37 -3.19 -11.59 0.41
C LYS A 37 -2.84 -12.28 -0.90
N HIS A 38 -2.45 -11.48 -1.90
CA HIS A 38 -1.95 -11.96 -3.20
C HIS A 38 -0.56 -11.37 -3.45
N LEU A 39 0.38 -12.19 -3.91
CA LEU A 39 1.72 -11.76 -4.30
C LEU A 39 1.97 -12.11 -5.78
N THR A 40 2.17 -11.09 -6.61
CA THR A 40 2.65 -11.24 -7.99
C THR A 40 3.80 -10.24 -8.25
N ALA A 41 3.64 -9.28 -9.17
CA ALA A 41 4.59 -8.17 -9.33
C ALA A 41 4.51 -7.14 -8.18
N GLN A 42 3.43 -7.18 -7.41
CA GLN A 42 3.17 -6.37 -6.23
C GLN A 42 2.38 -7.20 -5.22
N VAL A 43 2.33 -6.74 -3.97
CA VAL A 43 1.39 -7.28 -2.99
C VAL A 43 0.04 -6.59 -3.18
N SER A 44 -1.04 -7.36 -3.08
CA SER A 44 -2.38 -6.79 -2.94
C SER A 44 -3.21 -7.53 -1.91
N PHE A 45 -4.13 -6.83 -1.26
CA PHE A 45 -5.05 -7.36 -0.27
C PHE A 45 -6.50 -7.16 -0.72
N SER A 46 -7.34 -8.15 -0.43
CA SER A 46 -8.76 -8.15 -0.78
C SER A 46 -9.63 -8.76 0.31
N VAL A 47 -10.86 -8.26 0.41
CA VAL A 47 -11.99 -8.94 1.09
C VAL A 47 -12.91 -9.50 0.00
N ASN A 48 -14.03 -8.85 -0.33
CA ASN A 48 -14.84 -9.17 -1.52
C ASN A 48 -14.22 -8.61 -2.81
N ARG A 49 -13.37 -7.59 -2.66
CA ARG A 49 -12.68 -6.88 -3.74
C ARG A 49 -11.31 -6.38 -3.24
N LYS A 50 -10.38 -6.11 -4.16
CA LYS A 50 -9.07 -5.53 -3.81
C LYS A 50 -9.21 -4.10 -3.30
N PHE A 51 -8.55 -3.79 -2.19
CA PHE A 51 -8.54 -2.45 -1.59
C PHE A 51 -7.17 -1.87 -1.31
N LEU A 52 -6.15 -2.71 -1.12
CA LEU A 52 -4.78 -2.25 -0.83
C LEU A 52 -3.80 -2.91 -1.78
N TRP A 53 -2.86 -2.12 -2.26
CA TRP A 53 -1.70 -2.57 -3.02
C TRP A 53 -0.44 -2.00 -2.40
N ALA A 54 0.62 -2.80 -2.34
CA ALA A 54 1.94 -2.39 -1.86
C ALA A 54 3.04 -2.86 -2.83
N TRP A 55 3.96 -1.96 -3.17
CA TRP A 55 5.08 -2.27 -4.05
C TRP A 55 6.28 -1.37 -3.80
N ALA A 56 7.43 -1.76 -4.35
CA ALA A 56 8.58 -0.90 -4.57
C ALA A 56 9.03 -1.03 -6.02
N TYR A 57 10.01 -0.24 -6.44
CA TYR A 57 10.71 -0.47 -7.70
C TYR A 57 12.12 -0.99 -7.40
N GLU A 58 12.68 -1.83 -8.27
CA GLU A 58 14.06 -2.32 -8.07
C GLU A 58 15.04 -1.14 -7.97
N LYS A 59 14.89 -0.14 -8.85
CA LYS A 59 15.70 1.08 -8.87
C LYS A 59 15.53 2.03 -7.69
N THR A 60 14.40 2.00 -6.98
CA THR A 60 14.20 2.92 -5.84
C THR A 60 15.08 2.48 -4.68
N ALA A 61 15.62 3.43 -3.91
CA ALA A 61 16.42 3.11 -2.74
C ALA A 61 15.62 2.25 -1.74
N ASP A 62 16.34 1.51 -0.90
CA ASP A 62 15.73 0.91 0.29
C ASP A 62 15.11 2.00 1.18
N GLY A 63 14.04 1.66 1.91
CA GLY A 63 13.30 2.60 2.73
C GLY A 63 12.24 3.41 1.97
N THR A 64 11.84 2.97 0.77
CA THR A 64 10.67 3.52 0.06
C THR A 64 9.66 2.42 -0.23
N LEU A 65 8.43 2.61 0.23
CA LEU A 65 7.30 1.72 -0.04
C LEU A 65 6.15 2.55 -0.63
N PHE A 66 5.61 2.08 -1.74
CA PHE A 66 4.47 2.70 -2.41
C PHE A 66 3.21 1.92 -2.07
N LEU A 67 2.15 2.66 -1.74
CA LEU A 67 0.83 2.10 -1.47
C LEU A 67 -0.21 2.71 -2.41
N ASN A 68 -1.26 1.95 -2.67
CA ASN A 68 -2.54 2.47 -3.13
C ASN A 68 -3.62 1.92 -2.23
N VAL A 69 -4.45 2.80 -1.67
CA VAL A 69 -5.67 2.43 -0.95
C VAL A 69 -6.87 2.85 -1.79
N ARG A 70 -7.82 1.92 -1.99
CA ARG A 70 -9.03 2.19 -2.76
C ARG A 70 -10.20 2.49 -1.83
N LEU A 71 -10.87 3.60 -2.09
CA LEU A 71 -12.11 4.02 -1.45
C LEU A 71 -13.20 4.27 -2.51
N ASP A 72 -14.43 4.49 -2.05
CA ASP A 72 -15.60 4.83 -2.87
C ASP A 72 -15.71 6.34 -3.19
N GLN A 73 -14.98 7.17 -2.45
CA GLN A 73 -14.97 8.63 -2.58
C GLN A 73 -13.53 9.18 -2.59
N PRO A 74 -13.30 10.39 -3.13
CA PRO A 74 -12.02 11.06 -3.02
C PRO A 74 -11.75 11.48 -1.57
N LEU A 75 -10.50 11.33 -1.14
CA LEU A 75 -10.00 11.85 0.13
C LEU A 75 -8.69 12.59 -0.14
N GLU A 76 -8.76 13.92 -0.11
CA GLU A 76 -7.57 14.77 -0.20
C GLU A 76 -6.94 14.91 1.20
N ASP A 77 -5.65 14.63 1.30
CA ASP A 77 -4.88 14.73 2.54
C ASP A 77 -3.41 15.01 2.21
N PRO A 78 -2.69 15.83 3.00
CA PRO A 78 -1.27 16.11 2.76
C PRO A 78 -0.35 14.88 2.69
N ASN A 79 -0.74 13.78 3.32
CA ASN A 79 0.01 12.52 3.30
C ASN A 79 -0.32 11.65 2.07
N VAL A 80 -1.33 12.01 1.28
CA VAL A 80 -1.66 11.36 0.00
C VAL A 80 -0.89 12.07 -1.11
N HIS A 81 0.00 11.34 -1.78
CA HIS A 81 0.77 11.88 -2.90
C HIS A 81 -0.10 12.18 -4.12
N ARG A 82 -1.12 11.36 -4.36
CA ARG A 82 -2.02 11.51 -5.50
C ARG A 82 -3.34 10.79 -5.27
N VAL A 83 -4.44 11.49 -5.51
CA VAL A 83 -5.78 10.92 -5.63
C VAL A 83 -6.10 10.71 -7.11
N THR A 84 -6.69 9.58 -7.49
CA THR A 84 -7.07 9.31 -8.88
C THR A 84 -8.36 8.52 -8.95
N GLN A 85 -9.36 9.07 -9.65
CA GLN A 85 -10.60 8.36 -9.94
C GLN A 85 -10.34 7.27 -10.97
N VAL A 86 -10.64 6.02 -10.60
CA VAL A 86 -10.53 4.85 -11.47
C VAL A 86 -11.86 4.56 -12.17
N SER A 87 -12.98 4.86 -11.50
CA SER A 87 -14.34 4.83 -12.05
C SER A 87 -15.29 5.60 -11.13
N ALA A 88 -16.57 5.75 -11.51
CA ALA A 88 -17.59 6.50 -10.77
C ALA A 88 -17.45 6.42 -9.23
N ASN A 89 -17.38 5.21 -8.67
CA ASN A 89 -17.31 4.98 -7.21
C ASN A 89 -16.01 4.27 -6.77
N ARG A 90 -14.88 4.53 -7.45
CA ARG A 90 -13.59 3.93 -7.08
C ARG A 90 -12.47 4.94 -7.26
N TRP A 91 -11.79 5.23 -6.17
CA TRP A 91 -10.70 6.20 -6.09
C TRP A 91 -9.48 5.53 -5.50
N ASN A 92 -8.34 5.64 -6.17
CA ASN A 92 -7.05 5.20 -5.63
C ASN A 92 -6.36 6.38 -4.94
N HIS A 93 -5.90 6.14 -3.72
CA HIS A 93 -5.16 7.07 -2.88
C HIS A 93 -3.72 6.57 -2.80
N HIS A 94 -2.86 7.23 -3.56
CA HIS A 94 -1.46 6.86 -3.66
C HIS A 94 -0.66 7.47 -2.51
N VAL A 95 0.02 6.62 -1.75
CA VAL A 95 0.82 7.01 -0.58
C VAL A 95 2.25 6.54 -0.77
N VAL A 96 3.22 7.36 -0.38
CA VAL A 96 4.65 7.01 -0.40
C VAL A 96 5.15 7.00 1.04
N VAL A 97 5.36 5.80 1.58
CA VAL A 97 5.87 5.59 2.93
C VAL A 97 7.39 5.55 2.88
N LYS A 98 8.03 6.44 3.62
CA LYS A 98 9.50 6.60 3.65
C LYS A 98 10.12 6.44 5.03
N THR A 99 9.29 6.34 6.07
CA THR A 99 9.75 6.21 7.45
C THR A 99 8.92 5.19 8.20
N MET A 100 9.49 4.64 9.28
CA MET A 100 8.79 3.68 10.13
C MET A 100 7.63 4.36 10.87
N GLU A 101 7.80 5.61 11.26
CA GLU A 101 6.76 6.42 11.92
C GLU A 101 5.53 6.56 11.00
N ALA A 102 5.75 6.84 9.70
CA ALA A 102 4.67 6.89 8.73
C ALA A 102 3.99 5.52 8.54
N ALA A 103 4.77 4.43 8.49
CA ALA A 103 4.24 3.07 8.40
C ALA A 103 3.40 2.67 9.62
N GLN A 104 3.70 3.21 10.80
CA GLN A 104 2.99 2.95 12.05
C GLN A 104 1.86 3.94 12.34
N SER A 105 1.81 5.06 11.61
CA SER A 105 0.93 6.19 11.90
C SER A 105 -0.54 5.78 11.99
N GLU A 106 -1.25 6.39 12.94
CA GLU A 106 -2.71 6.24 13.07
C GLU A 106 -3.43 6.67 11.80
N TRP A 107 -2.94 7.74 11.16
CA TRP A 107 -3.46 8.21 9.89
C TRP A 107 -3.46 7.12 8.80
N LEU A 108 -2.32 6.45 8.60
CA LEU A 108 -2.22 5.41 7.59
C LEU A 108 -3.10 4.20 7.93
N ARG A 109 -3.19 3.85 9.22
CA ARG A 109 -4.08 2.80 9.71
C ARG A 109 -5.54 3.14 9.41
N THR A 110 -5.99 4.35 9.73
CA THR A 110 -7.34 4.84 9.43
C THR A 110 -7.65 4.79 7.94
N LEU A 111 -6.71 5.21 7.09
CA LEU A 111 -6.87 5.13 5.63
C LEU A 111 -7.04 3.68 5.17
N ILE A 112 -6.17 2.77 5.62
CA ILE A 112 -6.24 1.34 5.28
C ILE A 112 -7.55 0.71 5.80
N GLY A 113 -7.96 1.05 7.02
CA GLY A 113 -9.22 0.61 7.61
C GLY A 113 -10.43 1.04 6.79
N ALA A 114 -10.46 2.29 6.31
CA ALA A 114 -11.50 2.74 5.39
C ALA A 114 -11.51 1.94 4.07
N GLY A 115 -10.33 1.57 3.56
CA GLY A 115 -10.20 0.68 2.39
C GLY A 115 -10.73 -0.73 2.65
N TYR A 116 -10.48 -1.27 3.85
CA TYR A 116 -11.02 -2.56 4.27
C TYR A 116 -12.55 -2.52 4.34
N GLU A 117 -13.13 -1.52 5.01
CA GLU A 117 -14.59 -1.32 5.09
C GLU A 117 -15.22 -1.19 3.70
N PHE A 118 -14.59 -0.44 2.79
CA PHE A 118 -15.02 -0.34 1.40
C PHE A 118 -15.03 -1.71 0.70
N ALA A 119 -14.05 -2.57 0.96
CA ALA A 119 -13.97 -3.88 0.34
C ALA A 119 -14.87 -4.94 0.97
N SER A 120 -15.30 -4.75 2.22
CA SER A 120 -16.19 -5.65 2.95
C SER A 120 -17.66 -5.46 2.60
N ARG A 121 -18.03 -4.29 2.06
CA ARG A 121 -19.35 -4.02 1.45
C ARG A 121 -19.47 -4.68 0.08
#